data_AF-A0A936DEC8-F1
#
_entry.id   AF-A0A936DEC8-F1
#
_cell.length_a   1.000
_cell.length_b   1.000
_cell.length_c   1.000
_cell.angle_alpha   90.00
_cell.angle_beta   90.00
_cell.angle_gamma   90.00
#
_symmetry.space_group_name_H-M   'P 1'
#
loop_
_entity.id
_entity.type
_entity.pdbx_description
1 polymer ?
#
loop_
_entity_poly.entity_id
_entity_poly.type
_entity_poly.pdbx_seq_one_letter_code
_entity_poly.pdbx_strand_id
1 'polypeptide(L)'
;MRRALVSCLLLALLGGSSAMVAGRERPAVVDATPDTTADATADATPGDAGPAAAATPSTTRASTRAAPRGPVGLRVVASSWELVTPGIVMNRGAEPAPGSQFDAVGLRVSFAAASDTAGLESRLGRGGDVVDGADLALMPLPTFIASYERLRALSPQVFFVIGWSRGADVLTGDAAVLRRGAPGKARFVLDAHRGSAEGMLGLFALAHAGVASSRVEFGDAHGAALHARVRRRSGEIDARDVVLSTADAVHLVPIVAVAPRGTLTTKRDALVEFMRVWQAGARQLAQDPAGATRLVAAQVGAPEAVDLIDALGWLEFADLGEAAAASGLAGRRAARLDVLFTDGWSLLRDAGVLATPAPEQPPVSAVVMAALVAVDRRRGEGSAAVPHRWAPTPAKAQALLTRRFDDVLSSREAEAKLVRELGLLADVFARSRIRITVRTDASVAKDLVARAAERFGLQHDQFEVRRGRTGDATAIVEVLPAT
;
A
#
# COMPACT_ATOMS: atom_id res chain seq x y z
N MET A 1 -20.49 -7.05 -58.60
CA MET A 1 -19.84 -8.32 -58.24
C MET A 1 -18.96 -8.26 -56.99
N ARG A 2 -18.15 -7.21 -56.75
CA ARG A 2 -17.25 -7.15 -55.56
C ARG A 2 -17.94 -7.04 -54.19
N ARG A 3 -19.19 -6.56 -54.09
CA ARG A 3 -19.92 -6.47 -52.81
C ARG A 3 -20.52 -7.80 -52.33
N ALA A 4 -20.82 -8.74 -53.22
CA ALA A 4 -21.36 -10.05 -52.84
C ALA A 4 -20.26 -10.98 -52.28
N LEU A 5 -19.01 -10.80 -52.70
CA LEU A 5 -17.87 -11.61 -52.26
C LEU A 5 -17.39 -11.26 -50.84
N VAL A 6 -17.59 -10.00 -50.41
CA VAL A 6 -17.22 -9.54 -49.05
C VAL A 6 -18.24 -10.00 -48.00
N SER A 7 -19.53 -10.09 -48.36
CA SER A 7 -20.57 -10.58 -47.44
C SER A 7 -20.50 -12.10 -47.20
N CYS A 8 -20.09 -12.90 -48.20
CA CYS A 8 -19.87 -14.34 -47.98
C CYS A 8 -18.63 -14.65 -47.12
N LEU A 9 -17.59 -13.81 -47.18
CA LEU A 9 -16.38 -14.01 -46.36
C LEU A 9 -16.61 -13.66 -44.88
N LEU A 10 -17.46 -12.65 -44.59
CA LEU A 10 -17.82 -12.25 -43.23
C LEU A 10 -18.78 -13.25 -42.53
N LEU A 11 -19.63 -13.93 -43.29
CA LEU A 11 -20.50 -14.99 -42.75
C LEU A 11 -19.74 -16.30 -42.49
N ALA A 12 -18.67 -16.59 -43.23
CA ALA A 12 -17.81 -17.75 -42.96
C ALA A 12 -16.94 -17.59 -41.70
N LEU A 13 -16.57 -16.36 -41.33
CA LEU A 13 -15.77 -16.09 -40.13
C LEU A 13 -16.58 -16.07 -38.83
N LEU A 14 -17.91 -15.95 -38.89
CA LEU A 14 -18.80 -15.98 -37.71
C LEU A 14 -19.31 -17.40 -37.35
N GLY A 15 -19.04 -18.41 -38.18
CA GLY A 15 -19.48 -19.80 -37.94
C GLY A 15 -18.50 -20.70 -37.19
N GLY A 16 -17.32 -20.19 -36.80
CA GLY A 16 -16.18 -21.03 -36.38
C GLY A 16 -15.89 -21.13 -34.88
N SER A 17 -16.75 -20.66 -33.97
CA SER A 17 -16.40 -20.54 -32.53
C SER A 17 -17.32 -21.28 -31.55
N SER A 18 -18.17 -22.20 -32.01
CA SER A 18 -19.18 -22.86 -31.14
C SER A 18 -18.89 -24.34 -30.81
N ALA A 19 -17.63 -24.76 -30.67
CA ALA A 19 -17.32 -26.14 -30.27
C ALA A 19 -16.09 -26.23 -29.35
N MET A 20 -16.23 -25.83 -28.09
CA MET A 20 -15.52 -26.41 -26.93
C MET A 20 -16.08 -25.83 -25.61
N VAL A 21 -17.36 -26.09 -25.32
CA VAL A 21 -17.91 -26.04 -23.96
C VAL A 21 -18.92 -27.17 -23.82
N ALA A 22 -18.44 -28.35 -23.43
CA ALA A 22 -19.26 -29.41 -22.84
C ALA A 22 -18.35 -30.35 -22.05
N GLY A 23 -18.66 -30.56 -20.77
CA GLY A 23 -18.05 -31.61 -19.96
C GLY A 23 -17.36 -31.15 -18.68
N ARG A 24 -18.09 -30.52 -17.76
CA ARG A 24 -17.80 -30.70 -16.33
C ARG A 24 -19.11 -30.78 -15.56
N GLU A 25 -19.43 -32.02 -15.21
CA GLU A 25 -20.56 -32.42 -14.39
C GLU A 25 -20.49 -31.74 -13.02
N ARG A 26 -21.64 -31.17 -12.62
CA ARG A 26 -21.88 -30.72 -11.25
C ARG A 26 -22.04 -31.96 -10.37
N PRO A 27 -21.31 -32.11 -9.25
CA PRO A 27 -21.77 -33.02 -8.20
C PRO A 27 -23.06 -32.47 -7.58
N ALA A 28 -23.99 -33.38 -7.34
CA ALA A 28 -25.29 -33.14 -6.76
C ALA A 28 -25.18 -32.42 -5.41
N VAL A 29 -26.02 -31.41 -5.23
CA VAL A 29 -26.35 -30.82 -3.93
C VAL A 29 -27.10 -31.89 -3.15
N VAL A 30 -26.50 -32.37 -2.07
CA VAL A 30 -27.18 -33.19 -1.07
C VAL A 30 -27.87 -32.21 -0.12
N ASP A 31 -29.20 -32.26 -0.10
CA ASP A 31 -30.04 -31.64 0.91
C ASP A 31 -29.66 -32.19 2.30
N ALA A 32 -29.23 -31.30 3.19
CA ALA A 32 -29.13 -31.58 4.61
C ALA A 32 -30.38 -31.00 5.30
N THR A 33 -31.25 -31.91 5.70
CA THR A 33 -32.36 -31.72 6.63
C THR A 33 -31.86 -31.14 7.97
N PRO A 34 -32.63 -30.27 8.64
CA PRO A 34 -32.20 -29.67 9.90
C PRO A 34 -32.50 -30.64 11.05
N ASP A 35 -31.45 -31.12 11.73
CA ASP A 35 -31.62 -31.82 13.01
C ASP A 35 -31.63 -30.82 14.16
N THR A 36 -32.67 -31.01 14.97
CA THR A 36 -33.05 -30.23 16.14
C THR A 36 -32.40 -30.87 17.36
N THR A 37 -31.59 -30.14 18.10
CA THR A 37 -31.16 -30.50 19.48
C THR A 37 -30.68 -29.20 20.13
N ALA A 38 -31.50 -28.59 20.98
CA ALA A 38 -31.66 -28.88 22.40
C ALA A 38 -30.93 -27.81 23.22
N ASP A 39 -31.76 -26.96 23.82
CA ASP A 39 -31.47 -26.03 24.90
C ASP A 39 -30.57 -26.68 25.97
N ALA A 40 -29.49 -25.98 26.32
CA ALA A 40 -28.83 -26.13 27.60
C ALA A 40 -28.51 -24.73 28.13
N THR A 41 -29.49 -24.19 28.85
CA THR A 41 -29.36 -23.11 29.81
C THR A 41 -28.40 -23.53 30.93
N ALA A 42 -27.26 -22.85 31.04
CA ALA A 42 -26.40 -22.94 32.22
C ALA A 42 -26.37 -21.57 32.91
N ASP A 43 -27.11 -21.53 34.01
CA ASP A 43 -27.16 -20.48 35.03
C ASP A 43 -25.74 -20.20 35.57
N ALA A 44 -25.35 -18.93 35.58
CA ALA A 44 -24.12 -18.47 36.21
C ALA A 44 -24.45 -17.86 37.58
N THR A 45 -24.30 -18.67 38.63
CA THR A 45 -24.32 -18.23 40.02
C THR A 45 -23.04 -17.46 40.36
N PRO A 46 -23.11 -16.25 40.94
CA PRO A 46 -21.94 -15.56 41.46
C PRO A 46 -21.67 -16.03 42.90
N GLY A 47 -20.50 -16.59 43.16
CA GLY A 47 -20.16 -17.12 44.48
C GLY A 47 -18.67 -17.11 44.78
N ASP A 48 -18.32 -16.13 45.61
CA ASP A 48 -17.40 -16.23 46.74
C ASP A 48 -15.92 -15.83 46.58
N ALA A 49 -15.58 -14.81 47.37
CA ALA A 49 -14.27 -14.18 47.49
C ALA A 49 -13.54 -14.80 48.70
N GLY A 50 -12.47 -15.54 48.44
CA GLY A 50 -11.52 -16.01 49.45
C GLY A 50 -10.19 -15.24 49.38
N PRO A 51 -9.52 -14.97 50.52
CA PRO A 51 -8.45 -13.99 50.60
C PRO A 51 -7.12 -14.49 50.03
N ALA A 52 -6.42 -13.58 49.35
CA ALA A 52 -5.10 -13.77 48.76
C ALA A 52 -4.03 -13.98 49.85
N ALA A 53 -3.41 -15.17 49.84
CA ALA A 53 -2.18 -15.44 50.57
C ALA A 53 -0.99 -14.86 49.79
N ALA A 54 -0.18 -14.06 50.49
CA ALA A 54 1.03 -13.44 49.99
C ALA A 54 2.08 -14.49 49.59
N ALA A 55 2.46 -14.50 48.31
CA ALA A 55 3.59 -15.27 47.80
C ALA A 55 4.76 -14.33 47.51
N THR A 56 5.87 -14.60 48.19
CA THR A 56 7.18 -13.96 48.12
C THR A 56 7.81 -14.13 46.72
N PRO A 57 8.51 -13.12 46.15
CA PRO A 57 9.16 -13.26 44.86
C PRO A 57 10.57 -13.83 45.03
N SER A 58 10.85 -14.99 44.46
CA SER A 58 12.22 -15.50 44.32
C SER A 58 12.32 -16.49 43.18
N THR A 59 12.75 -16.01 42.01
CA THR A 59 13.67 -16.76 41.13
C THR A 59 14.22 -15.82 40.07
N THR A 60 15.42 -15.31 40.36
CA THR A 60 16.34 -14.74 39.37
C THR A 60 16.63 -15.82 38.33
N ARG A 61 15.91 -15.79 37.21
CA ARG A 61 16.16 -16.67 36.07
C ARG A 61 17.41 -16.14 35.36
N ALA A 62 18.56 -16.66 35.76
CA ALA A 62 19.81 -16.44 35.06
C ALA A 62 19.62 -16.84 33.59
N SER A 63 19.70 -15.84 32.70
CA SER A 63 19.71 -16.04 31.26
C SER A 63 21.00 -16.77 30.91
N THR A 64 20.90 -18.09 30.75
CA THR A 64 21.93 -18.89 30.11
C THR A 64 22.09 -18.36 28.69
N ARG A 65 23.15 -17.58 28.48
CA ARG A 65 23.58 -17.06 27.18
C ARG A 65 23.76 -18.26 26.24
N ALA A 66 22.78 -18.48 25.38
CA ALA A 66 22.80 -19.53 24.39
C ALA A 66 24.10 -19.46 23.56
N ALA A 67 24.67 -20.62 23.24
CA ALA A 67 25.83 -20.74 22.38
C ALA A 67 25.65 -19.90 21.10
N PRO A 68 26.72 -19.32 20.54
CA PRO A 68 26.62 -18.49 19.34
C PRO A 68 26.00 -19.32 18.22
N ARG A 69 24.75 -18.99 17.87
CA ARG A 69 24.09 -19.55 16.70
C ARG A 69 24.94 -19.13 15.49
N GLY A 70 25.24 -20.08 14.61
CA GLY A 70 25.91 -19.78 13.36
C GLY A 70 25.18 -18.70 12.55
N PRO A 71 25.83 -18.11 11.54
CA PRO A 71 25.26 -17.02 10.77
C PRO A 71 23.92 -17.41 10.15
N VAL A 72 22.92 -16.54 10.26
CA VAL A 72 21.57 -16.77 9.72
C VAL A 72 21.51 -16.29 8.27
N GLY A 73 21.10 -17.17 7.36
CA GLY A 73 20.87 -16.83 5.95
C GLY A 73 19.53 -16.11 5.74
N LEU A 74 19.55 -15.01 4.98
CA LEU A 74 18.36 -14.31 4.51
C LEU A 74 18.46 -14.06 2.99
N ARG A 75 17.47 -14.55 2.23
CA ARG A 75 17.35 -14.26 0.79
C ARG A 75 16.25 -13.23 0.56
N VAL A 76 16.59 -12.12 -0.08
CA VAL A 76 15.68 -10.99 -0.35
C VAL A 76 15.43 -10.90 -1.85
N VAL A 77 14.15 -10.90 -2.23
CA VAL A 77 13.73 -10.57 -3.60
C VAL A 77 12.98 -9.24 -3.60
N ALA A 78 13.14 -8.42 -4.63
CA ALA A 78 12.30 -7.23 -4.82
C ALA A 78 11.65 -7.19 -6.20
N SER A 79 10.58 -6.39 -6.33
CA SER A 79 9.95 -6.14 -7.63
C SER A 79 10.83 -5.33 -8.58
N SER A 80 11.89 -4.70 -8.08
CA SER A 80 12.85 -3.92 -8.88
C SER A 80 14.15 -3.67 -8.11
N TRP A 81 15.19 -3.26 -8.83
CA TRP A 81 16.55 -3.12 -8.29
C TRP A 81 16.73 -1.93 -7.35
N GLU A 82 16.06 -0.82 -7.65
CA GLU A 82 16.11 0.38 -6.81
C GLU A 82 15.64 0.09 -5.38
N LEU A 83 14.71 -0.85 -5.19
CA LEU A 83 14.20 -1.23 -3.87
C LEU A 83 15.21 -2.00 -3.02
N VAL A 84 16.17 -2.73 -3.61
CA VAL A 84 17.23 -3.45 -2.88
C VAL A 84 18.49 -2.63 -2.62
N THR A 85 18.57 -1.41 -3.18
CA THR A 85 19.76 -0.56 -3.11
C THR A 85 20.29 -0.36 -1.68
N PRO A 86 19.46 -0.01 -0.66
CA PRO A 86 19.96 0.13 0.71
C PRO A 86 20.66 -1.12 1.24
N GLY A 87 20.08 -2.29 0.94
CA GLY A 87 20.64 -3.58 1.33
C GLY A 87 21.97 -3.86 0.63
N ILE A 88 22.04 -3.66 -0.69
CA ILE A 88 23.26 -3.88 -1.48
C ILE A 88 24.42 -2.99 -1.00
N VAL A 89 24.15 -1.73 -0.66
CA VAL A 89 25.17 -0.82 -0.09
C VAL A 89 25.76 -1.40 1.19
N MET A 90 24.92 -1.85 2.11
CA MET A 90 25.37 -2.38 3.41
C MET A 90 26.00 -3.78 3.31
N ASN A 91 25.61 -4.53 2.28
CA ASN A 91 26.12 -5.86 1.98
C ASN A 91 27.38 -5.85 1.11
N ARG A 92 27.73 -4.69 0.51
CA ARG A 92 28.82 -4.52 -0.47
C ARG A 92 28.63 -5.34 -1.75
N GLY A 93 27.38 -5.55 -2.17
CA GLY A 93 27.02 -6.36 -3.33
C GLY A 93 25.74 -7.15 -3.12
N ALA A 94 25.29 -7.86 -4.16
CA ALA A 94 24.10 -8.68 -4.09
C ALA A 94 24.30 -9.98 -3.29
N GLU A 95 25.52 -10.50 -3.21
CA GLU A 95 25.84 -11.76 -2.51
C GLU A 95 26.45 -11.51 -1.12
N PRO A 96 26.38 -12.49 -0.18
CA PRO A 96 26.94 -12.33 1.15
C PRO A 96 28.45 -12.05 1.11
N ALA A 97 28.88 -10.90 1.63
CA ALA A 97 30.29 -10.51 1.68
C ALA A 97 30.83 -10.49 3.12
N PRO A 98 32.01 -11.10 3.39
CA PRO A 98 32.70 -10.98 4.68
C PRO A 98 33.00 -9.51 5.04
N GLY A 99 32.78 -9.14 6.30
CA GLY A 99 33.01 -7.77 6.78
C GLY A 99 31.99 -6.75 6.27
N SER A 100 30.89 -7.20 5.66
CA SER A 100 29.71 -6.36 5.44
C SER A 100 29.02 -6.00 6.75
N GLN A 101 28.13 -5.02 6.72
CA GLN A 101 27.38 -4.59 7.91
C GLN A 101 26.35 -5.65 8.34
N PHE A 102 25.87 -6.48 7.41
CA PHE A 102 25.06 -7.65 7.72
C PHE A 102 25.89 -8.77 8.37
N ASP A 103 27.08 -9.05 7.84
CA ASP A 103 28.01 -10.04 8.43
C ASP A 103 28.40 -9.68 9.86
N ALA A 104 28.62 -8.38 10.13
CA ALA A 104 28.93 -7.87 11.47
C ALA A 104 27.83 -8.12 12.52
N VAL A 105 26.59 -8.38 12.09
CA VAL A 105 25.46 -8.74 12.96
C VAL A 105 25.07 -10.22 12.83
N GLY A 106 25.93 -11.04 12.23
CA GLY A 106 25.74 -12.48 12.08
C GLY A 106 24.73 -12.87 11.00
N LEU A 107 24.51 -12.01 10.00
CA LEU A 107 23.59 -12.26 8.88
C LEU A 107 24.36 -12.49 7.57
N ARG A 108 23.95 -13.51 6.82
CA ARG A 108 24.39 -13.73 5.44
C ARG A 108 23.24 -13.43 4.51
N VAL A 109 23.27 -12.26 3.87
CA VAL A 109 22.15 -11.76 3.09
C VAL A 109 22.48 -11.80 1.61
N SER A 110 21.52 -12.26 0.79
CA SER A 110 21.56 -12.07 -0.65
C SER A 110 20.36 -11.28 -1.16
N PHE A 111 20.57 -10.49 -2.21
CA PHE A 111 19.58 -9.61 -2.83
C PHE A 111 19.43 -9.94 -4.30
N ALA A 112 18.20 -9.83 -4.80
CA ALA A 112 17.93 -9.88 -6.22
C ALA A 112 16.62 -9.16 -6.56
N ALA A 113 16.48 -8.72 -7.80
CA ALA A 113 15.21 -8.24 -8.34
C ALA A 113 14.56 -9.33 -9.20
N ALA A 114 13.23 -9.41 -9.17
CA ALA A 114 12.45 -10.20 -10.12
C ALA A 114 12.12 -9.36 -11.36
N SER A 115 12.02 -10.01 -12.51
CA SER A 115 11.60 -9.36 -13.77
C SER A 115 10.13 -8.96 -13.78
N ASP A 116 9.31 -9.69 -13.01
CA ASP A 116 7.86 -9.54 -12.92
C ASP A 116 7.33 -10.10 -11.59
N THR A 117 6.04 -9.84 -11.34
CA THR A 117 5.36 -10.27 -10.13
C THR A 117 5.27 -11.79 -9.97
N ALA A 118 5.14 -12.55 -11.07
CA ALA A 118 5.04 -14.01 -11.00
C ALA A 118 6.39 -14.63 -10.59
N GLY A 119 7.50 -14.09 -11.10
CA GLY A 119 8.85 -14.44 -10.68
C GLY A 119 9.06 -14.16 -9.19
N LEU A 120 8.62 -12.99 -8.70
CA LEU A 120 8.68 -12.65 -7.29
C LEU A 120 7.90 -13.65 -6.43
N GLU A 121 6.65 -13.95 -6.81
CA GLU A 121 5.76 -14.88 -6.11
C GLU A 121 6.36 -16.30 -6.06
N SER A 122 6.91 -16.75 -7.19
CA SER A 122 7.56 -18.05 -7.32
C SER A 122 8.75 -18.18 -6.36
N ARG A 123 9.58 -17.14 -6.25
CA ARG A 123 10.73 -17.14 -5.33
C ARG A 123 10.29 -17.17 -3.87
N LEU A 124 9.30 -16.36 -3.51
CA LEU A 124 8.76 -16.36 -2.14
C LEU A 124 8.11 -17.71 -1.79
N GLY A 125 7.40 -18.34 -2.74
CA GLY A 125 6.79 -19.65 -2.58
C GLY A 125 7.78 -20.80 -2.42
N ARG A 126 8.99 -20.69 -2.98
CA ARG A 126 10.08 -21.67 -2.76
C ARG A 126 10.72 -21.58 -1.38
N GLY A 127 10.64 -20.43 -0.71
CA GLY A 127 11.27 -20.18 0.60
C GLY A 127 12.79 -19.97 0.53
N GLY A 128 13.38 -19.34 1.55
CA GLY A 128 14.79 -18.93 1.53
C GLY A 128 15.83 -20.05 1.62
N ASP A 129 15.40 -21.28 1.92
CA ASP A 129 16.30 -22.44 2.00
C ASP A 129 16.65 -23.02 0.61
N VAL A 130 15.96 -22.56 -0.44
CA VAL A 130 16.23 -22.93 -1.85
C VAL A 130 17.10 -21.85 -2.51
N VAL A 131 18.05 -22.25 -3.36
CA VAL A 131 19.01 -21.33 -4.03
C VAL A 131 18.30 -20.19 -4.76
N ASP A 132 17.21 -20.49 -5.49
CA ASP A 132 16.42 -19.48 -6.18
C ASP A 132 15.16 -19.06 -5.41
N GLY A 133 15.07 -19.36 -4.12
CA GLY A 133 13.96 -18.95 -3.27
C GLY A 133 14.22 -17.62 -2.55
N ALA A 134 13.25 -17.20 -1.73
CA ALA A 134 13.33 -15.98 -0.93
C ALA A 134 12.68 -16.16 0.44
N ASP A 135 13.26 -15.54 1.47
CA ASP A 135 12.70 -15.44 2.81
C ASP A 135 11.71 -14.28 2.93
N LEU A 136 11.99 -13.19 2.21
CA LEU A 136 11.18 -11.98 2.21
C LEU A 136 11.20 -11.30 0.84
N ALA A 137 10.13 -10.58 0.56
CA ALA A 137 9.93 -9.84 -0.67
C ALA A 137 9.71 -8.34 -0.40
N LEU A 138 10.24 -7.48 -1.27
CA LEU A 138 10.05 -6.04 -1.24
C LEU A 138 9.22 -5.63 -2.47
N MET A 139 8.06 -5.01 -2.26
CA MET A 139 7.18 -4.62 -3.36
C MET A 139 6.22 -3.49 -2.94
N PRO A 140 5.58 -2.79 -3.88
CA PRO A 140 4.46 -1.92 -3.56
C PRO A 140 3.31 -2.68 -2.89
N LEU A 141 2.67 -2.09 -1.87
CA LEU A 141 1.50 -2.69 -1.21
C LEU A 141 0.37 -3.05 -2.20
N PRO A 142 0.03 -2.23 -3.21
CA PRO A 142 -0.98 -2.62 -4.20
C PRO A 142 -0.65 -3.92 -4.94
N THR A 143 0.63 -4.11 -5.29
CA THR A 143 1.11 -5.35 -5.91
C THR A 143 0.95 -6.53 -4.95
N PHE A 144 1.29 -6.35 -3.67
CA PHE A 144 1.08 -7.40 -2.67
C PHE A 144 -0.41 -7.77 -2.51
N ILE A 145 -1.31 -6.79 -2.47
CA ILE A 145 -2.76 -7.04 -2.39
C ILE A 145 -3.22 -7.88 -3.59
N ALA A 146 -2.80 -7.51 -4.81
CA ALA A 146 -3.14 -8.25 -6.03
C ALA A 146 -2.52 -9.66 -6.11
N SER A 147 -1.40 -9.88 -5.43
CA SER A 147 -0.72 -11.18 -5.31
C SER A 147 -1.24 -12.04 -4.17
N TYR A 148 -1.98 -11.47 -3.21
CA TYR A 148 -2.31 -12.15 -1.97
C TYR A 148 -3.11 -13.44 -2.17
N GLU A 149 -4.08 -13.48 -3.10
CA GLU A 149 -4.86 -14.70 -3.37
C GLU A 149 -3.98 -15.88 -3.79
N ARG A 150 -2.92 -15.62 -4.56
CA ARG A 150 -1.96 -16.64 -5.02
C ARG A 150 -0.98 -17.03 -3.93
N LEU A 151 -0.63 -16.09 -3.05
CA LEU A 151 0.33 -16.30 -1.97
C LEU A 151 -0.29 -16.76 -0.64
N ARG A 152 -1.62 -16.73 -0.49
CA ARG A 152 -2.31 -16.94 0.81
C ARG A 152 -1.95 -18.24 1.52
N ALA A 153 -1.56 -19.29 0.78
CA ALA A 153 -1.09 -20.55 1.36
C ALA A 153 0.16 -20.39 2.25
N LEU A 154 0.99 -19.38 1.97
CA LEU A 154 2.17 -19.03 2.77
C LEU A 154 1.82 -18.20 4.02
N SER A 155 0.57 -17.76 4.14
CA SER A 155 0.12 -16.74 5.11
C SER A 155 1.10 -15.54 5.16
N PRO A 156 1.40 -14.90 4.02
CA PRO A 156 2.36 -13.81 3.98
C PRO A 156 1.84 -12.61 4.77
N GLN A 157 2.73 -11.90 5.45
CA GLN A 157 2.38 -10.70 6.20
C GLN A 157 3.37 -9.57 5.88
N VAL A 158 2.83 -8.36 5.72
CA VAL A 158 3.62 -7.12 5.71
C VAL A 158 4.13 -6.89 7.12
N PHE A 159 5.44 -6.74 7.30
CA PHE A 159 6.04 -6.52 8.62
C PHE A 159 6.80 -5.20 8.75
N PHE A 160 7.02 -4.50 7.64
CA PHE A 160 7.70 -3.20 7.62
C PHE A 160 7.31 -2.38 6.38
N VAL A 161 7.24 -1.05 6.51
CA VAL A 161 7.16 -0.10 5.38
C VAL A 161 8.56 0.41 5.10
N ILE A 162 9.15 -0.01 3.98
CA ILE A 162 10.54 0.37 3.64
C ILE A 162 10.63 1.74 2.99
N GLY A 163 9.53 2.24 2.43
CA GLY A 163 9.47 3.54 1.77
C GLY A 163 8.13 3.81 1.12
N TRP A 164 8.09 4.85 0.30
CA TRP A 164 6.91 5.33 -0.40
C TRP A 164 7.26 5.68 -1.84
N SER A 165 6.32 5.42 -2.75
CA SER A 165 6.36 6.01 -4.09
C SER A 165 6.12 7.52 -3.98
N ARG A 166 6.98 8.34 -4.59
CA ARG A 166 6.94 9.81 -4.58
C ARG A 166 7.01 10.39 -6.00
N GLY A 167 6.21 9.82 -6.90
CA GLY A 167 6.07 10.28 -8.28
C GLY A 167 6.40 9.24 -9.34
N ALA A 168 6.72 8.00 -8.94
CA ALA A 168 6.94 6.91 -9.88
C ALA A 168 5.63 6.56 -10.59
N ASP A 169 4.51 6.54 -9.85
CA ASP A 169 3.19 6.24 -10.40
C ASP A 169 2.49 7.55 -10.78
N VAL A 170 2.06 7.65 -12.04
CA VAL A 170 1.43 8.86 -12.58
C VAL A 170 0.15 8.53 -13.34
N LEU A 171 -0.79 9.46 -13.30
CA LEU A 171 -1.97 9.49 -14.14
C LEU A 171 -1.83 10.62 -15.16
N THR A 172 -2.14 10.33 -16.42
CA THR A 172 -2.29 11.32 -17.49
C THR A 172 -3.69 11.21 -18.12
N GLY A 173 -4.16 12.25 -18.83
CA GLY A 173 -5.45 12.24 -19.53
C GLY A 173 -6.37 13.39 -19.13
N ASP A 174 -7.68 13.15 -19.10
CA ASP A 174 -8.66 14.20 -18.81
C ASP A 174 -8.81 14.45 -17.29
N ALA A 175 -8.09 15.46 -16.79
CA ALA A 175 -8.20 15.91 -15.40
C ALA A 175 -9.63 16.30 -14.98
N ALA A 176 -10.51 16.63 -15.93
CA ALA A 176 -11.88 16.99 -15.62
C ALA A 176 -12.69 15.83 -15.04
N VAL A 177 -12.31 14.58 -15.34
CA VAL A 177 -12.92 13.37 -14.74
C VAL A 177 -12.71 13.36 -13.22
N LEU A 178 -11.51 13.73 -12.75
CA LEU A 178 -11.18 13.76 -11.33
C LEU A 178 -11.78 14.97 -10.58
N ARG A 179 -12.01 16.08 -11.31
CA ARG A 179 -12.46 17.36 -10.74
C ARG A 179 -13.97 17.53 -10.71
N ARG A 180 -14.67 17.02 -11.72
CA ARG A 180 -16.13 17.14 -11.85
C ARG A 180 -16.84 15.85 -11.45
N GLY A 181 -16.11 14.75 -11.34
CA GLY A 181 -16.65 13.41 -11.28
C GLY A 181 -17.17 12.94 -12.64
N ALA A 182 -17.52 11.66 -12.69
CA ALA A 182 -18.07 11.01 -13.87
C ALA A 182 -19.53 11.43 -14.14
N PRO A 183 -19.86 11.99 -15.31
CA PRO A 183 -21.26 12.17 -15.68
C PRO A 183 -21.93 10.80 -15.96
N GLY A 184 -23.02 10.51 -15.24
CA GLY A 184 -23.97 9.43 -15.58
C GLY A 184 -23.50 8.00 -15.31
N LYS A 185 -24.02 7.05 -16.11
CA LYS A 185 -23.86 5.57 -16.00
C LYS A 185 -22.74 4.97 -16.88
N ALA A 186 -21.91 5.79 -17.53
CA ALA A 186 -20.87 5.30 -18.45
C ALA A 186 -19.81 4.40 -17.77
N ARG A 187 -19.28 3.41 -18.49
CA ARG A 187 -18.07 2.68 -18.07
C ARG A 187 -16.84 3.57 -18.26
N PHE A 188 -15.83 3.38 -17.43
CA PHE A 188 -14.56 4.11 -17.47
C PHE A 188 -13.45 3.15 -17.85
N VAL A 189 -12.71 3.45 -18.91
CA VAL A 189 -11.52 2.68 -19.26
C VAL A 189 -10.31 3.33 -18.59
N LEU A 190 -9.61 2.54 -17.77
CA LEU A 190 -8.34 2.86 -17.15
C LEU A 190 -7.26 2.04 -17.84
N ASP A 191 -6.34 2.72 -18.52
CA ASP A 191 -5.22 2.06 -19.18
C ASP A 191 -4.07 1.89 -18.16
N ALA A 192 -4.01 0.70 -17.57
CA ALA A 192 -3.06 0.32 -16.53
C ALA A 192 -2.89 -1.21 -16.48
N HIS A 193 -1.79 -1.70 -15.89
CA HIS A 193 -1.68 -3.12 -15.56
C HIS A 193 -2.63 -3.47 -14.40
N ARG A 194 -3.24 -4.66 -14.47
CA ARG A 194 -4.13 -5.13 -13.41
C ARG A 194 -3.31 -5.42 -12.15
N GLY A 195 -3.72 -4.82 -11.03
CA GLY A 195 -3.08 -5.04 -9.73
C GLY A 195 -1.72 -4.36 -9.56
N SER A 196 -1.36 -3.43 -10.45
CA SER A 196 -0.15 -2.62 -10.31
C SER A 196 -0.36 -1.39 -9.42
N ALA A 197 0.72 -0.73 -9.04
CA ALA A 197 0.69 0.46 -8.19
C ALA A 197 0.05 1.66 -8.90
N GLU A 198 0.38 1.88 -10.18
CA GLU A 198 -0.23 2.92 -10.99
C GLU A 198 -1.72 2.67 -11.25
N GLY A 199 -2.11 1.40 -11.45
CA GLY A 199 -3.51 1.01 -11.53
C GLY A 199 -4.28 1.33 -10.24
N MET A 200 -3.66 1.12 -9.09
CA MET A 200 -4.25 1.48 -7.79
C MET A 200 -4.40 2.98 -7.60
N LEU A 201 -3.40 3.79 -8.01
CA LEU A 201 -3.53 5.26 -8.00
C LEU A 201 -4.74 5.70 -8.84
N GLY A 202 -4.92 5.11 -10.03
CA GLY A 202 -6.06 5.36 -10.91
C GLY A 202 -7.40 5.00 -10.26
N LEU A 203 -7.52 3.78 -9.72
CA LEU A 203 -8.73 3.33 -9.03
C LEU A 203 -9.07 4.18 -7.81
N PHE A 204 -8.07 4.53 -7.00
CA PHE A 204 -8.24 5.38 -5.83
C PHE A 204 -8.76 6.77 -6.23
N ALA A 205 -8.13 7.40 -7.22
CA ALA A 205 -8.53 8.73 -7.70
C ALA A 205 -9.95 8.72 -8.29
N LEU A 206 -10.28 7.72 -9.11
CA LEU A 206 -11.62 7.56 -9.69
C LEU A 206 -12.69 7.32 -8.61
N ALA A 207 -12.41 6.44 -7.65
CA ALA A 207 -13.32 6.16 -6.53
C ALA A 207 -13.63 7.43 -5.73
N HIS A 208 -12.61 8.24 -5.43
CA HIS A 208 -12.78 9.50 -4.72
C HIS A 208 -13.36 10.61 -5.60
N ALA A 209 -13.27 10.51 -6.93
CA ALA A 209 -14.02 11.36 -7.85
C ALA A 209 -15.50 10.97 -8.00
N GLY A 210 -15.97 9.91 -7.31
CA GLY A 210 -17.36 9.45 -7.38
C GLY A 210 -17.62 8.34 -8.39
N VAL A 211 -16.58 7.80 -9.02
CA VAL A 211 -16.70 6.69 -9.97
C VAL A 211 -16.63 5.37 -9.20
N ALA A 212 -17.71 4.58 -9.20
CA ALA A 212 -17.67 3.26 -8.60
C ALA A 212 -16.64 2.37 -9.30
N SER A 213 -15.78 1.67 -8.55
CA SER A 213 -14.72 0.82 -9.11
C SER A 213 -15.25 -0.31 -10.00
N SER A 214 -16.47 -0.79 -9.74
CA SER A 214 -17.18 -1.76 -10.60
C SER A 214 -17.56 -1.24 -11.99
N ARG A 215 -17.40 0.07 -12.23
CA ARG A 215 -17.57 0.71 -13.54
C ARG A 215 -16.24 0.97 -14.25
N VAL A 216 -15.11 0.63 -13.62
CA VAL A 216 -13.78 0.79 -14.21
C VAL A 216 -13.38 -0.52 -14.88
N GLU A 217 -13.01 -0.43 -16.15
CA GLU A 217 -12.47 -1.53 -16.94
C GLU A 217 -11.00 -1.25 -17.24
N PHE A 218 -10.15 -2.24 -17.00
CA PHE A 218 -8.76 -2.20 -17.45
C PHE A 218 -8.72 -2.55 -18.94
N GLY A 219 -8.19 -1.66 -19.77
CA GLY A 219 -8.16 -1.84 -21.22
C GLY A 219 -7.07 -1.01 -21.90
N ASP A 220 -6.95 -1.17 -23.21
CA ASP A 220 -5.90 -0.53 -24.01
C ASP A 220 -6.09 0.99 -24.11
N ALA A 221 -5.02 1.70 -24.46
CA ALA A 221 -4.95 3.16 -24.54
C ALA A 221 -6.01 3.83 -25.42
N HIS A 222 -6.57 3.13 -26.40
CA HIS A 222 -7.49 3.72 -27.36
C HIS A 222 -8.85 4.03 -26.71
N GLY A 223 -9.07 5.30 -26.38
CA GLY A 223 -10.31 5.80 -25.78
C GLY A 223 -10.34 5.74 -24.24
N ALA A 224 -9.20 5.46 -23.60
CA ALA A 224 -9.08 5.57 -22.15
C ALA A 224 -9.22 7.03 -21.69
N ALA A 225 -9.98 7.25 -20.63
CA ALA A 225 -10.14 8.59 -20.06
C ALA A 225 -8.89 9.01 -19.25
N LEU A 226 -8.23 8.01 -18.66
CA LEU A 226 -7.01 8.14 -17.90
C LEU A 226 -6.05 7.01 -18.26
N HIS A 227 -4.77 7.35 -18.32
CA HIS A 227 -3.68 6.40 -18.46
C HIS A 227 -2.87 6.41 -17.17
N ALA A 228 -2.73 5.24 -16.54
CA ALA A 228 -1.83 5.07 -15.42
C ALA A 228 -0.53 4.46 -15.90
N ARG A 229 0.59 5.06 -15.50
CA ARG A 229 1.92 4.69 -15.93
C ARG A 229 2.90 4.73 -14.78
N VAL A 230 3.92 3.88 -14.87
CA VAL A 230 5.12 3.99 -14.04
C VAL A 230 6.15 4.77 -14.84
N ARG A 231 6.62 5.89 -14.29
CA ARG A 231 7.78 6.63 -14.81
C ARG A 231 9.04 5.86 -14.45
N ARG A 232 9.77 5.37 -15.46
CA ARG A 232 11.04 4.66 -15.25
C ARG A 232 12.24 5.57 -15.49
N ARG A 233 12.06 6.61 -16.32
CA ARG A 233 13.10 7.58 -16.65
C ARG A 233 12.55 9.00 -16.64
N SER A 234 13.43 9.95 -16.35
CA SER A 234 13.13 11.37 -16.49
C SER A 234 12.82 11.71 -17.95
N GLY A 235 11.74 12.44 -18.20
CA GLY A 235 11.33 12.87 -19.56
C GLY A 235 10.52 11.84 -20.37
N GLU A 236 10.29 10.64 -19.86
CA GLU A 236 9.42 9.63 -20.50
C GLU A 236 7.96 10.11 -20.62
N ILE A 237 7.52 10.93 -19.65
CA ILE A 237 6.18 11.49 -19.56
C ILE A 237 6.32 13.00 -19.40
N ASP A 238 5.69 13.78 -20.28
CA ASP A 238 5.66 15.23 -20.17
C ASP A 238 4.93 15.63 -18.87
N ALA A 239 5.60 16.41 -18.03
CA ALA A 239 5.05 16.87 -16.76
C ALA A 239 3.73 17.64 -16.93
N ARG A 240 3.49 18.25 -18.11
CA ARG A 240 2.26 18.98 -18.43
C ARG A 240 1.05 18.07 -18.63
N ASP A 241 1.28 16.80 -18.96
CA ASP A 241 0.23 15.81 -19.19
C ASP A 241 -0.15 15.07 -17.89
N VAL A 242 0.65 15.22 -16.83
CA VAL A 242 0.40 14.60 -15.53
C VAL A 242 -0.76 15.32 -14.84
N VAL A 243 -1.82 14.57 -14.55
CA VAL A 243 -2.99 15.06 -13.82
C VAL A 243 -2.91 14.77 -12.33
N LEU A 244 -2.25 13.68 -11.96
CA LEU A 244 -2.05 13.23 -10.58
C LEU A 244 -0.83 12.30 -10.52
N SER A 245 -0.10 12.32 -9.43
CA SER A 245 1.00 11.37 -9.18
C SER A 245 1.08 10.97 -7.71
N THR A 246 1.89 9.96 -7.39
CA THR A 246 2.26 9.66 -6.00
C THR A 246 3.16 10.72 -5.37
N ALA A 247 3.65 11.72 -6.12
CA ALA A 247 4.28 12.91 -5.52
C ALA A 247 3.23 13.83 -4.86
N ASP A 248 1.98 13.76 -5.31
CA ASP A 248 0.83 14.41 -4.68
C ASP A 248 0.26 13.51 -3.57
N ALA A 249 0.04 12.22 -3.89
CA ALA A 249 -0.49 11.18 -3.00
C ALA A 249 0.62 10.41 -2.27
N VAL A 250 1.45 11.15 -1.53
CA VAL A 250 2.71 10.68 -0.92
C VAL A 250 2.59 9.48 0.04
N HIS A 251 1.41 9.21 0.58
CA HIS A 251 1.16 8.06 1.46
C HIS A 251 0.15 7.06 0.90
N LEU A 252 -0.09 7.05 -0.43
CA LEU A 252 -1.02 6.08 -1.04
C LEU A 252 -0.35 4.73 -1.35
N VAL A 253 0.88 4.76 -1.86
CA VAL A 253 1.60 3.58 -2.35
C VAL A 253 2.85 3.35 -1.50
N PRO A 254 2.69 2.69 -0.33
CA PRO A 254 3.84 2.26 0.45
C PRO A 254 4.55 1.11 -0.26
N ILE A 255 5.88 1.14 -0.17
CA ILE A 255 6.74 0.00 -0.49
C ILE A 255 6.91 -0.81 0.80
N VAL A 256 6.55 -2.08 0.76
CA VAL A 256 6.44 -2.95 1.94
C VAL A 256 7.40 -4.13 1.87
N ALA A 257 7.89 -4.53 3.05
CA ALA A 257 8.57 -5.81 3.24
C ALA A 257 7.55 -6.87 3.69
N VAL A 258 7.48 -7.96 2.94
CA VAL A 258 6.54 -9.06 3.11
C VAL A 258 7.33 -10.34 3.39
N ALA A 259 6.90 -11.14 4.36
CA ALA A 259 7.47 -12.45 4.61
C ALA A 259 6.37 -13.47 4.99
N PRO A 260 6.56 -14.77 4.71
CA PRO A 260 5.68 -15.82 5.25
C PRO A 260 5.63 -15.77 6.78
N ARG A 261 4.46 -16.06 7.37
CA ARG A 261 4.29 -16.09 8.84
C ARG A 261 5.32 -17.01 9.53
N GLY A 262 5.67 -18.13 8.90
CA GLY A 262 6.70 -19.04 9.37
C GLY A 262 8.04 -18.34 9.55
N THR A 263 8.51 -17.63 8.51
CA THR A 263 9.74 -16.82 8.54
C THR A 263 9.71 -15.74 9.60
N LEU A 264 8.59 -15.02 9.76
CA LEU A 264 8.43 -14.01 10.80
C LEU A 264 8.55 -14.58 12.22
N THR A 265 8.16 -15.85 12.39
CA THR A 265 8.22 -16.53 13.69
C THR A 265 9.61 -17.08 13.96
N THR A 266 10.22 -17.75 12.99
CA THR A 266 11.50 -18.48 13.17
C THR A 266 12.72 -17.58 13.03
N LYS A 267 12.65 -16.54 12.19
CA LYS A 267 13.75 -15.60 11.90
C LYS A 267 13.49 -14.20 12.45
N ARG A 268 12.59 -14.04 13.45
CA ARG A 268 12.21 -12.73 14.01
C ARG A 268 13.42 -11.85 14.35
N ASP A 269 14.35 -12.34 15.17
CA ASP A 269 15.49 -11.56 15.64
C ASP A 269 16.43 -11.18 14.48
N ALA A 270 16.61 -12.10 13.52
CA ALA A 270 17.37 -11.83 12.31
C ALA A 270 16.71 -10.75 11.44
N LEU A 271 15.37 -10.71 11.36
CA LEU A 271 14.64 -9.66 10.64
C LEU A 271 14.72 -8.30 11.34
N VAL A 272 14.76 -8.27 12.68
CA VAL A 272 15.01 -7.04 13.45
C VAL A 272 16.40 -6.49 13.12
N GLU A 273 17.44 -7.33 13.19
CA GLU A 273 18.80 -6.90 12.83
C GLU A 273 18.92 -6.51 11.36
N PHE A 274 18.28 -7.26 10.45
CA PHE A 274 18.22 -6.95 9.03
C PHE A 274 17.64 -5.55 8.81
N MET A 275 16.50 -5.23 9.41
CA MET A 275 15.85 -3.94 9.23
C MET A 275 16.65 -2.78 9.85
N ARG A 276 17.37 -3.02 10.95
CA ARG A 276 18.27 -2.04 11.54
C ARG A 276 19.41 -1.67 10.59
N VAL A 277 20.07 -2.68 10.01
CA VAL A 277 21.15 -2.48 9.04
C VAL A 277 20.60 -1.85 7.76
N TRP A 278 19.41 -2.27 7.30
CA TRP A 278 18.71 -1.69 6.15
C TRP A 278 18.48 -0.19 6.28
N GLN A 279 17.96 0.28 7.43
CA GLN A 279 17.74 1.71 7.66
C GLN A 279 19.03 2.52 7.67
N ALA A 280 20.12 1.96 8.19
CA ALA A 280 21.44 2.58 8.07
C ALA A 280 21.90 2.66 6.60
N GLY A 281 21.62 1.62 5.80
CA GLY A 281 21.83 1.63 4.36
C GLY A 281 21.03 2.68 3.62
N ALA A 282 19.77 2.91 4.00
CA ALA A 282 18.92 3.95 3.41
C ALA A 282 19.48 5.36 3.70
N ARG A 283 19.97 5.59 4.92
CA ARG A 283 20.65 6.84 5.27
C ARG A 283 21.96 7.04 4.50
N GLN A 284 22.76 5.98 4.35
CA GLN A 284 24.00 6.04 3.58
C GLN A 284 23.73 6.29 2.09
N LEU A 285 22.71 5.63 1.54
CA LEU A 285 22.24 5.84 0.17
C LEU A 285 21.85 7.32 -0.07
N ALA A 286 21.14 7.93 0.87
CA ALA A 286 20.75 9.34 0.75
C ALA A 286 21.97 10.30 0.74
N GLN A 287 23.10 9.89 1.32
CA GLN A 287 24.34 10.68 1.35
C GLN A 287 25.18 10.53 0.07
N ASP A 288 25.15 9.37 -0.57
CA ASP A 288 25.90 9.08 -1.81
C ASP A 288 25.05 8.24 -2.79
N PRO A 289 24.03 8.83 -3.42
CA PRO A 289 23.18 8.12 -4.36
C PRO A 289 23.97 7.61 -5.58
N ALA A 290 24.92 8.40 -6.08
CA ALA A 290 25.71 8.03 -7.27
C ALA A 290 26.70 6.88 -7.00
N GLY A 291 27.32 6.81 -5.82
CA GLY A 291 28.12 5.66 -5.41
C GLY A 291 27.28 4.40 -5.26
N ALA A 292 26.12 4.51 -4.64
CA ALA A 292 25.21 3.38 -4.44
C ALA A 292 24.66 2.82 -5.76
N THR A 293 24.22 3.67 -6.70
CA THR A 293 23.71 3.19 -7.99
C THR A 293 24.79 2.52 -8.84
N ARG A 294 26.04 3.00 -8.79
CA ARG A 294 27.18 2.31 -9.44
C ARG A 294 27.42 0.91 -8.86
N LEU A 295 27.30 0.76 -7.54
CA LEU A 295 27.43 -0.55 -6.90
C LEU A 295 26.33 -1.52 -7.32
N VAL A 296 25.09 -1.03 -7.46
CA VAL A 296 23.95 -1.85 -7.94
C VAL A 296 24.06 -2.16 -9.42
N ALA A 297 24.43 -1.19 -10.27
CA ALA A 297 24.60 -1.39 -11.72
C ALA A 297 25.69 -2.43 -12.06
N ALA A 298 26.64 -2.67 -11.15
CA ALA A 298 27.64 -3.72 -11.31
C ALA A 298 27.08 -5.15 -11.09
N GLN A 299 25.84 -5.29 -10.62
CA GLN A 299 25.20 -6.60 -10.39
C GLN A 299 24.58 -7.14 -11.68
N VAL A 300 24.59 -8.47 -11.83
CA VAL A 300 24.04 -9.13 -13.03
C VAL A 300 22.55 -8.86 -13.16
N GLY A 301 22.13 -8.32 -14.30
CA GLY A 301 20.73 -8.01 -14.60
C GLY A 301 20.22 -6.70 -14.00
N ALA A 302 21.08 -5.91 -13.35
CA ALA A 302 20.74 -4.56 -12.91
C ALA A 302 20.71 -3.58 -14.10
N PRO A 303 19.84 -2.56 -14.08
CA PRO A 303 19.87 -1.45 -15.03
C PRO A 303 21.17 -0.63 -14.91
N GLU A 304 21.39 0.22 -15.90
CA GLU A 304 22.45 1.22 -15.88
C GLU A 304 22.28 2.18 -14.69
N ALA A 305 23.40 2.70 -14.17
CA ALA A 305 23.39 3.57 -12.98
C ALA A 305 22.54 4.84 -13.16
N VAL A 306 22.41 5.34 -14.39
CA VAL A 306 21.57 6.51 -14.72
C VAL A 306 20.06 6.20 -14.63
N ASP A 307 19.65 4.99 -14.98
CA ASP A 307 18.25 4.57 -14.84
C ASP A 307 17.91 4.35 -13.37
N LEU A 308 18.86 3.79 -12.61
CA LEU A 308 18.69 3.58 -11.17
C LEU A 308 18.61 4.89 -10.40
N ILE A 309 19.41 5.92 -10.75
CA ILE A 309 19.34 7.20 -10.04
C ILE A 309 18.02 7.93 -10.33
N ASP A 310 17.51 7.84 -11.57
CA ASP A 310 16.18 8.34 -11.92
C ASP A 310 15.10 7.61 -11.11
N ALA A 311 15.11 6.27 -11.10
CA ALA A 311 14.15 5.47 -10.36
C ALA A 311 14.16 5.76 -8.84
N LEU A 312 15.35 5.91 -8.24
CA LEU A 312 15.52 6.29 -6.84
C LEU A 312 15.00 7.68 -6.53
N GLY A 313 15.07 8.62 -7.48
CA GLY A 313 14.52 9.97 -7.32
C GLY A 313 13.00 9.99 -7.12
N TRP A 314 12.30 8.91 -7.48
CA TRP A 314 10.87 8.75 -7.31
C TRP A 314 10.48 7.92 -6.08
N LEU A 315 11.45 7.61 -5.21
CA LEU A 315 11.26 6.84 -3.98
C LEU A 315 11.74 7.63 -2.77
N GLU A 316 11.03 7.48 -1.67
CA GLU A 316 11.46 7.99 -0.36
C GLU A 316 11.48 6.84 0.63
N PHE A 317 12.68 6.48 1.11
CA PHE A 317 12.81 5.44 2.11
C PHE A 317 12.31 5.93 3.46
N ALA A 318 11.42 5.14 4.07
CA ALA A 318 10.79 5.51 5.32
C ALA A 318 11.79 5.38 6.47
N ASP A 319 11.79 6.37 7.37
CA ASP A 319 12.45 6.23 8.65
C ASP A 319 11.64 5.34 9.62
N LEU A 320 12.22 5.02 10.78
CA LEU A 320 11.55 4.16 11.76
C LEU A 320 10.26 4.79 12.30
N GLY A 321 10.22 6.11 12.47
CA GLY A 321 9.05 6.82 12.99
C GLY A 321 7.88 6.75 12.01
N GLU A 322 8.16 7.01 10.73
CA GLU A 322 7.20 6.92 9.65
C GLU A 322 6.68 5.49 9.46
N ALA A 323 7.58 4.51 9.44
CA ALA A 323 7.22 3.11 9.29
C ALA A 323 6.41 2.60 10.50
N ALA A 324 6.77 3.03 11.72
CA ALA A 324 5.99 2.73 12.93
C ALA A 324 4.60 3.37 12.89
N ALA A 325 4.49 4.60 12.37
CA ALA A 325 3.21 5.29 12.26
C ALA A 325 2.29 4.67 11.20
N ALA A 326 2.83 4.30 10.04
CA ALA A 326 2.12 3.53 9.03
C ALA A 326 1.65 2.15 9.54
N SER A 327 2.42 1.56 10.47
CA SER A 327 2.07 0.29 11.14
C SER A 327 1.11 0.46 12.32
N GLY A 328 0.68 1.68 12.64
CA GLY A 328 -0.20 1.97 13.77
C GLY A 328 0.44 1.84 15.16
N LEU A 329 1.77 1.80 15.24
CA LEU A 329 2.54 1.73 16.49
C LEU A 329 2.97 3.11 17.02
N ALA A 330 2.81 4.15 16.22
CA ALA A 330 3.11 5.53 16.58
C ALA A 330 2.10 6.50 15.95
N GLY A 331 1.83 7.61 16.63
CA GLY A 331 0.93 8.65 16.13
C GLY A 331 -0.50 8.17 15.89
N ARG A 332 -1.28 8.98 15.16
CA ARG A 332 -2.68 8.72 14.82
C ARG A 332 -2.90 8.83 13.32
N ARG A 333 -2.23 8.02 12.50
CA ARG A 333 -2.37 8.13 11.03
C ARG A 333 -3.70 7.57 10.53
N ALA A 334 -4.22 8.15 9.45
CA ALA A 334 -5.40 7.65 8.77
C ALA A 334 -5.01 6.62 7.68
N ALA A 335 -3.94 6.90 6.93
CA ALA A 335 -3.37 6.04 5.90
C ALA A 335 -2.44 4.97 6.52
N ARG A 336 -3.00 4.14 7.40
CA ARG A 336 -2.30 2.99 8.00
C ARG A 336 -2.33 1.79 7.06
N LEU A 337 -1.39 0.86 7.22
CA LEU A 337 -1.30 -0.34 6.38
C LEU A 337 -2.57 -1.20 6.37
N ASP A 338 -3.23 -1.34 7.52
CA ASP A 338 -4.50 -2.08 7.62
C ASP A 338 -5.61 -1.39 6.81
N VAL A 339 -5.70 -0.06 6.92
CA VAL A 339 -6.67 0.76 6.17
C VAL A 339 -6.39 0.69 4.67
N LEU A 340 -5.16 0.96 4.25
CA LEU A 340 -4.75 0.91 2.83
C LEU A 340 -4.93 -0.49 2.23
N PHE A 341 -4.67 -1.55 3.00
CA PHE A 341 -4.90 -2.92 2.55
C PHE A 341 -6.39 -3.19 2.35
N THR A 342 -7.24 -2.86 3.33
CA THR A 342 -8.69 -3.10 3.26
C THR A 342 -9.33 -2.29 2.13
N ASP A 343 -8.99 -1.00 2.01
CA ASP A 343 -9.53 -0.13 0.96
C ASP A 343 -9.03 -0.57 -0.41
N GLY A 344 -7.73 -0.86 -0.54
CA GLY A 344 -7.14 -1.38 -1.78
C GLY A 344 -7.75 -2.72 -2.21
N TRP A 345 -8.01 -3.62 -1.25
CA TRP A 345 -8.72 -4.87 -1.53
C TRP A 345 -10.10 -4.61 -2.11
N SER A 346 -10.89 -3.72 -1.48
CA SER A 346 -12.23 -3.38 -1.97
C SER A 346 -12.16 -2.80 -3.38
N LEU A 347 -11.26 -1.85 -3.64
CA LEU A 347 -11.10 -1.23 -4.95
C LEU A 347 -10.77 -2.26 -6.03
N LEU A 348 -9.80 -3.15 -5.78
CA LEU A 348 -9.37 -4.17 -6.74
C LEU A 348 -10.43 -5.24 -6.95
N ARG A 349 -11.10 -5.70 -5.89
CA ARG A 349 -12.20 -6.66 -6.01
C ARG A 349 -13.37 -6.08 -6.78
N ASP A 350 -13.78 -4.86 -6.45
CA ASP A 350 -14.91 -4.21 -7.10
C ASP A 350 -14.61 -3.94 -8.59
N ALA A 351 -13.35 -3.67 -8.95
CA ALA A 351 -12.88 -3.57 -10.33
C ALA A 351 -12.62 -4.93 -11.03
N GLY A 352 -12.94 -6.06 -10.38
CA GLY A 352 -12.80 -7.40 -10.95
C GLY A 352 -11.36 -7.89 -11.11
N VAL A 353 -10.40 -7.32 -10.36
CA VAL A 353 -9.00 -7.80 -10.31
C VAL A 353 -8.85 -8.95 -9.31
N LEU A 354 -9.61 -8.90 -8.20
CA LEU A 354 -9.66 -9.96 -7.19
C LEU A 354 -11.02 -10.68 -7.25
N ALA A 355 -11.03 -11.95 -6.91
CA ALA A 355 -12.23 -12.79 -6.94
C ALA A 355 -12.73 -13.17 -5.54
N THR A 356 -11.87 -13.15 -4.52
CA THR A 356 -12.18 -13.64 -3.18
C THR A 356 -12.59 -12.49 -2.24
N PRO A 357 -13.36 -12.78 -1.17
CA PRO A 357 -13.55 -11.82 -0.10
C PRO A 357 -12.20 -11.42 0.52
N ALA A 358 -12.17 -10.24 1.14
CA ALA A 358 -11.01 -9.80 1.91
C ALA A 358 -10.70 -10.81 3.03
N PRO A 359 -9.41 -11.02 3.37
CA PRO A 359 -9.08 -11.77 4.57
C PRO A 359 -9.72 -11.10 5.79
N GLU A 360 -10.14 -11.91 6.77
CA GLU A 360 -10.80 -11.43 7.99
C GLU A 360 -9.96 -10.38 8.73
N GLN A 361 -8.64 -10.59 8.73
CA GLN A 361 -7.67 -9.63 9.24
C GLN A 361 -6.69 -9.24 8.13
N PRO A 362 -6.39 -7.95 7.95
CA PRO A 362 -5.32 -7.53 7.06
C PRO A 362 -4.01 -8.25 7.41
N PRO A 363 -3.28 -8.77 6.41
CA PRO A 363 -2.04 -9.53 6.61
C PRO A 363 -0.88 -8.58 6.98
N VAL A 364 -0.96 -7.97 8.17
CA VAL A 364 0.02 -7.03 8.70
C VAL A 364 0.51 -7.55 10.05
N SER A 365 1.82 -7.53 10.27
CA SER A 365 2.48 -7.99 11.48
C SER A 365 3.30 -6.88 12.11
N ALA A 366 2.89 -6.46 13.30
CA ALA A 366 3.60 -5.45 14.07
C ALA A 366 4.82 -6.02 14.83
N VAL A 367 5.06 -7.33 14.80
CA VAL A 367 5.98 -8.02 15.74
C VAL A 367 7.44 -7.60 15.59
N VAL A 368 7.91 -7.45 14.34
CA VAL A 368 9.29 -6.99 14.03
C VAL A 368 9.41 -5.49 14.29
N MET A 369 8.43 -4.70 13.80
CA MET A 369 8.42 -3.26 14.00
C MET A 369 8.39 -2.86 15.49
N ALA A 370 7.55 -3.50 16.30
CA ALA A 370 7.48 -3.23 17.73
C ALA A 370 8.80 -3.54 18.45
N ALA A 371 9.51 -4.60 18.01
CA ALA A 371 10.84 -4.91 18.54
C ALA A 371 11.87 -3.84 18.14
N LEU A 372 11.86 -3.37 16.88
CA LEU A 372 12.71 -2.28 16.41
C LEU A 372 12.48 -0.99 17.20
N VAL A 373 11.23 -0.57 17.36
CA VAL A 373 10.86 0.62 18.14
C VAL A 373 11.31 0.49 19.60
N ALA A 374 11.21 -0.71 20.19
CA ALA A 374 11.68 -0.93 21.55
C ALA A 374 13.21 -0.83 21.69
N VAL A 375 13.97 -1.29 20.68
CA VAL A 375 15.43 -1.14 20.64
C VAL A 375 15.82 0.33 20.49
N ASP A 376 15.15 1.05 19.61
CA ASP A 376 15.42 2.46 19.31
C ASP A 376 15.14 3.39 20.50
N ARG A 377 13.99 3.21 21.17
CA ARG A 377 13.67 3.97 22.40
C ARG A 377 14.71 3.82 23.49
N ARG A 378 15.37 2.67 23.61
CA ARG A 378 16.44 2.45 24.59
C ARG A 378 17.72 3.24 24.26
N ARG A 379 17.91 3.63 23.00
CA ARG A 379 19.03 4.48 22.57
C ARG A 379 18.74 5.96 22.74
N GLY A 380 17.48 6.34 22.96
CA GLY A 380 17.07 7.74 23.08
C GLY A 380 17.02 8.48 21.75
N GLU A 381 17.01 7.76 20.62
CA GLU A 381 16.98 8.32 19.27
C GLU A 381 15.55 8.67 18.84
N GLY A 382 14.86 9.52 19.60
CA GLY A 382 13.53 10.01 19.23
C GLY A 382 13.62 11.07 18.13
N SER A 383 13.19 10.74 16.90
CA SER A 383 12.98 11.75 15.86
C SER A 383 11.70 12.53 16.15
N ALA A 384 11.82 13.83 16.43
CA ALA A 384 10.67 14.72 16.50
C ALA A 384 10.25 15.09 15.07
N ALA A 385 9.00 14.83 14.71
CA ALA A 385 8.45 15.27 13.43
C ALA A 385 8.53 16.79 13.33
N VAL A 386 9.19 17.31 12.29
CA VAL A 386 9.19 18.74 12.01
C VAL A 386 7.81 19.13 11.49
N PRO A 387 7.10 20.07 12.14
CA PRO A 387 5.80 20.53 11.65
C PRO A 387 5.95 21.08 10.23
N HIS A 388 5.14 20.60 9.29
CA HIS A 388 5.07 21.21 7.98
C HIS A 388 4.40 22.59 8.09
N ARG A 389 4.90 23.57 7.35
CA ARG A 389 4.30 24.91 7.28
C ARG A 389 3.60 25.06 5.95
N TRP A 390 2.29 25.24 6.00
CA TRP A 390 1.46 25.36 4.81
C TRP A 390 1.52 26.77 4.21
N ALA A 391 1.85 26.86 2.92
CA ALA A 391 1.73 28.11 2.20
C ALA A 391 0.25 28.44 1.91
N PRO A 392 -0.09 29.72 1.69
CA PRO A 392 -1.43 30.11 1.27
C PRO A 392 -1.76 29.51 -0.09
N THR A 393 -2.94 28.91 -0.23
CA THR A 393 -3.42 28.42 -1.52
C THR A 393 -3.64 29.61 -2.48
N PRO A 394 -3.09 29.57 -3.71
CA PRO A 394 -3.44 30.54 -4.75
C PRO A 394 -4.96 30.60 -4.98
N ALA A 395 -5.51 31.80 -5.15
CA ALA A 395 -6.95 32.00 -5.34
C ALA A 395 -7.53 31.23 -6.55
N LYS A 396 -6.70 30.94 -7.56
CA LYS A 396 -7.07 30.24 -8.79
C LYS A 396 -6.57 28.78 -8.83
N ALA A 397 -6.12 28.22 -7.70
CA ALA A 397 -5.69 26.83 -7.65
C ALA A 397 -6.85 25.89 -8.01
N GLN A 398 -6.65 25.08 -9.05
CA GLN A 398 -7.60 24.05 -9.46
C GLN A 398 -7.38 22.80 -8.62
N ALA A 399 -8.46 22.13 -8.21
CA ALA A 399 -8.35 20.88 -7.47
C ALA A 399 -7.65 19.79 -8.30
N LEU A 400 -6.86 18.96 -7.65
CA LEU A 400 -6.37 17.69 -8.18
C LEU A 400 -7.50 16.66 -8.23
N LEU A 401 -8.33 16.66 -7.19
CA LEU A 401 -9.37 15.67 -6.95
C LEU A 401 -10.56 16.33 -6.24
N THR A 402 -11.78 15.99 -6.64
CA THR A 402 -13.01 16.49 -6.02
C THR A 402 -13.93 15.34 -5.64
N ARG A 403 -14.24 15.23 -4.34
CA ARG A 403 -15.24 14.33 -3.79
C ARG A 403 -16.52 15.09 -3.45
N ARG A 404 -17.66 14.58 -3.92
CA ARG A 404 -18.98 15.14 -3.62
C ARG A 404 -19.70 14.22 -2.65
N PHE A 405 -20.41 14.82 -1.71
CA PHE A 405 -21.21 14.07 -0.76
C PHE A 405 -22.62 14.65 -0.65
N ASP A 406 -23.61 13.79 -0.90
CA ASP A 406 -25.00 14.23 -0.98
C ASP A 406 -25.66 14.32 0.40
N ASP A 407 -25.21 13.53 1.38
CA ASP A 407 -25.97 13.31 2.61
C ASP A 407 -25.16 13.35 3.92
N VAL A 408 -24.08 14.13 3.97
CA VAL A 408 -23.13 14.09 5.11
C VAL A 408 -23.72 14.54 6.46
N LEU A 409 -24.81 15.30 6.42
CA LEU A 409 -25.40 15.94 7.60
C LEU A 409 -26.76 15.34 7.99
N SER A 410 -27.15 14.20 7.41
CA SER A 410 -28.40 13.53 7.78
C SER A 410 -28.30 12.70 9.04
N SER A 411 -27.08 12.24 9.40
CA SER A 411 -26.86 11.33 10.51
C SER A 411 -25.44 11.41 11.06
N ARG A 412 -25.27 10.98 12.31
CA ARG A 412 -23.95 10.84 12.94
C ARG A 412 -23.03 9.86 12.20
N GLU A 413 -23.61 8.85 11.55
CA GLU A 413 -22.85 7.89 10.75
C GLU A 413 -22.27 8.54 9.48
N ALA A 414 -23.07 9.34 8.79
CA ALA A 414 -22.64 10.10 7.61
C ALA A 414 -21.54 11.11 7.96
N GLU A 415 -21.68 11.82 9.08
CA GLU A 415 -20.63 12.69 9.62
C GLU A 415 -19.35 11.90 9.93
N ALA A 416 -19.46 10.76 10.62
CA ALA A 416 -18.31 9.94 10.96
C ALA A 416 -17.59 9.41 9.71
N LYS A 417 -18.34 9.12 8.63
CA LYS A 417 -17.76 8.76 7.33
C LYS A 417 -16.97 9.92 6.73
N LEU A 418 -17.52 11.14 6.74
CA LEU A 418 -16.76 12.30 6.25
C LEU A 418 -15.52 12.58 7.10
N VAL A 419 -15.60 12.47 8.43
CA VAL A 419 -14.42 12.64 9.30
C VAL A 419 -13.32 11.65 8.93
N ARG A 420 -13.66 10.39 8.66
CA ARG A 420 -12.71 9.38 8.18
C ARG A 420 -12.13 9.74 6.81
N GLU A 421 -12.96 10.20 5.88
CA GLU A 421 -12.50 10.61 4.55
C GLU A 421 -11.54 11.80 4.62
N LEU A 422 -11.89 12.84 5.39
CA LEU A 422 -11.02 14.00 5.60
C LEU A 422 -9.67 13.56 6.18
N GLY A 423 -9.69 12.63 7.12
CA GLY A 423 -8.50 12.01 7.67
C GLY A 423 -7.65 11.32 6.62
N LEU A 424 -8.27 10.42 5.84
CA LEU A 424 -7.59 9.63 4.81
C LEU A 424 -7.00 10.52 3.71
N LEU A 425 -7.79 11.46 3.16
CA LEU A 425 -7.32 12.36 2.11
C LEU A 425 -6.21 13.29 2.61
N ALA A 426 -6.33 13.84 3.81
CA ALA A 426 -5.28 14.68 4.39
C ALA A 426 -3.97 13.93 4.62
N ASP A 427 -4.04 12.65 5.03
CA ASP A 427 -2.85 11.84 5.26
C ASP A 427 -2.25 11.33 3.94
N VAL A 428 -3.06 10.81 3.01
CA VAL A 428 -2.61 10.38 1.68
C VAL A 428 -1.96 11.53 0.91
N PHE A 429 -2.59 12.72 0.94
CA PHE A 429 -2.09 13.93 0.32
C PHE A 429 -1.47 14.87 1.37
N ALA A 430 -0.51 14.36 2.15
CA ALA A 430 0.10 15.10 3.27
C ALA A 430 0.82 16.40 2.89
N ARG A 431 1.04 16.66 1.59
CA ARG A 431 1.60 17.91 1.05
C ARG A 431 0.57 18.83 0.42
N SER A 432 -0.70 18.40 0.38
CA SER A 432 -1.82 19.14 -0.19
C SER A 432 -2.75 19.69 0.88
N ARG A 433 -3.31 20.86 0.57
CA ARG A 433 -4.40 21.42 1.37
C ARG A 433 -5.73 20.78 0.99
N ILE A 434 -6.57 20.56 1.98
CA ILE A 434 -7.89 19.97 1.81
C ILE A 434 -8.94 21.07 1.98
N ARG A 435 -9.65 21.41 0.91
CA ARG A 435 -10.75 22.37 0.99
C ARG A 435 -12.08 21.64 1.16
N ILE A 436 -12.85 22.02 2.17
CA ILE A 436 -14.22 21.57 2.36
C ILE A 436 -15.18 22.73 2.11
N THR A 437 -16.09 22.56 1.17
CA THR A 437 -17.18 23.49 0.88
C THR A 437 -18.50 22.88 1.30
N VAL A 438 -19.23 23.55 2.18
CA VAL A 438 -20.58 23.13 2.63
C VAL A 438 -21.65 24.12 2.20
N ARG A 439 -22.85 23.60 1.94
CA ARG A 439 -24.01 24.40 1.51
C ARG A 439 -24.56 25.30 2.63
N THR A 440 -24.60 24.75 3.85
CA THR A 440 -25.32 25.32 4.99
C THR A 440 -24.42 26.23 5.82
N ASP A 441 -23.87 25.71 6.91
CA ASP A 441 -23.12 26.46 7.91
C ASP A 441 -21.65 26.01 7.94
N ALA A 442 -20.75 26.97 7.79
CA ALA A 442 -19.31 26.73 7.90
C ALA A 442 -18.90 26.28 9.30
N SER A 443 -19.69 26.56 10.35
CA SER A 443 -19.42 26.09 11.72
C SER A 443 -19.40 24.55 11.79
N VAL A 444 -20.33 23.89 11.11
CA VAL A 444 -20.43 22.41 11.05
C VAL A 444 -19.20 21.83 10.36
N ALA A 445 -18.78 22.42 9.24
CA ALA A 445 -17.56 21.99 8.56
C ALA A 445 -16.30 22.20 9.41
N LYS A 446 -16.24 23.29 10.20
CA LYS A 446 -15.13 23.52 11.15
C LYS A 446 -15.11 22.46 12.25
N ASP A 447 -16.26 22.07 12.79
CA ASP A 447 -16.36 20.98 13.79
C ASP A 447 -15.87 19.65 13.21
N LEU A 448 -16.33 19.29 12.00
CA LEU A 448 -15.91 18.07 11.32
C LEU A 448 -14.40 18.04 11.05
N VAL A 449 -13.83 19.16 10.62
CA VAL A 449 -12.37 19.33 10.46
C VAL A 449 -11.65 19.19 11.79
N ALA A 450 -12.16 19.80 12.86
CA ALA A 450 -11.55 19.69 14.19
C ALA A 450 -11.55 18.26 14.70
N ARG A 451 -12.66 17.53 14.53
CA ARG A 451 -12.76 16.11 14.87
C ARG A 451 -11.80 15.25 14.04
N ALA A 452 -11.64 15.54 12.74
CA ALA A 452 -10.67 14.84 11.90
C ALA A 452 -9.22 15.12 12.33
N ALA A 453 -8.88 16.39 12.56
CA ALA A 453 -7.56 16.83 13.00
C ALA A 453 -7.18 16.23 14.36
N GLU A 454 -8.10 16.26 15.32
CA GLU A 454 -7.90 15.63 16.62
C GLU A 454 -7.75 14.12 16.48
N ARG A 455 -8.70 13.45 15.79
CA ARG A 455 -8.68 11.99 15.66
C ARG A 455 -7.42 11.47 15.01
N PHE A 456 -6.91 12.17 14.00
CA PHE A 456 -5.80 11.72 13.17
C PHE A 456 -4.50 12.51 13.36
N GLY A 457 -4.42 13.37 14.40
CA GLY A 457 -3.24 14.18 14.66
C GLY A 457 -2.82 15.07 13.47
N LEU A 458 -3.78 15.58 12.71
CA LEU A 458 -3.52 16.42 11.54
C LEU A 458 -3.42 17.89 11.94
N GLN A 459 -2.76 18.69 11.12
CA GLN A 459 -2.65 20.13 11.34
C GLN A 459 -3.92 20.82 10.84
N HIS A 460 -4.51 21.69 11.66
CA HIS A 460 -5.74 22.41 11.27
C HIS A 460 -5.56 23.32 10.05
N ASP A 461 -4.35 23.86 9.85
CA ASP A 461 -4.02 24.76 8.74
C ASP A 461 -3.91 24.03 7.39
N GLN A 462 -3.83 22.70 7.38
CA GLN A 462 -3.99 21.89 6.17
C GLN A 462 -5.40 22.04 5.56
N PHE A 463 -6.40 22.39 6.37
CA PHE A 463 -7.78 22.48 5.93
C PHE A 463 -8.20 23.91 5.58
N GLU A 464 -9.04 24.03 4.54
CA GLU A 464 -9.71 25.28 4.16
C GLU A 464 -11.23 25.06 4.21
N VAL A 465 -11.93 25.74 5.11
CA VAL A 465 -13.39 25.65 5.21
C VAL A 465 -14.04 26.80 4.46
N ARG A 466 -14.92 26.48 3.51
CA ARG A 466 -15.73 27.46 2.78
C ARG A 466 -17.22 27.18 2.90
N ARG A 467 -18.00 28.26 2.88
CA ARG A 467 -19.43 28.21 2.55
C ARG A 467 -19.58 28.56 1.08
N GLY A 468 -20.35 27.78 0.33
CA GLY A 468 -20.46 28.01 -1.11
C GLY A 468 -21.55 27.20 -1.78
N ARG A 469 -21.74 27.44 -3.08
CA ARG A 469 -22.65 26.64 -3.91
C ARG A 469 -22.04 25.27 -4.12
N THR A 470 -22.73 24.24 -3.65
CA THR A 470 -22.33 22.84 -3.80
C THR A 470 -23.14 22.11 -4.87
N GLY A 471 -24.08 22.78 -5.56
CA GLY A 471 -25.08 22.12 -6.40
C GLY A 471 -26.00 21.26 -5.53
N ASP A 472 -26.24 20.02 -5.95
CA ASP A 472 -27.10 19.09 -5.21
C ASP A 472 -26.40 18.45 -4.00
N ALA A 473 -25.07 18.48 -3.97
CA ALA A 473 -24.30 17.90 -2.87
C ALA A 473 -24.46 18.72 -1.58
N THR A 474 -24.44 18.07 -0.42
CA THR A 474 -24.41 18.73 0.88
C THR A 474 -23.01 19.28 1.20
N ALA A 475 -21.97 18.53 0.81
CA ALA A 475 -20.57 18.92 0.96
C ALA A 475 -19.74 18.54 -0.28
N ILE A 476 -18.70 19.34 -0.55
CA ILE A 476 -17.66 19.04 -1.54
C ILE A 476 -16.32 19.10 -0.82
N VAL A 477 -15.50 18.06 -0.99
CA VAL A 477 -14.11 18.01 -0.52
C VAL A 477 -13.20 18.05 -1.74
N GLU A 478 -12.27 18.99 -1.76
CA GLU A 478 -11.29 19.18 -2.83
C GLU A 478 -9.88 18.98 -2.28
N VAL A 479 -9.06 18.20 -2.98
CA VAL A 479 -7.62 18.13 -2.75
C VAL A 479 -6.95 19.16 -3.66
N LEU A 480 -6.18 20.07 -3.08
CA LEU A 480 -5.50 21.13 -3.82
C LEU A 480 -4.04 20.74 -4.10
N PRO A 481 -3.43 21.22 -5.20
CA PRO A 481 -2.02 20.99 -5.47
C PRO A 481 -1.14 21.47 -4.31
N ALA A 482 -0.04 20.76 -4.06
CA ALA A 482 0.99 21.23 -3.14
C ALA A 482 1.55 22.59 -3.63
N THR A 483 1.72 23.54 -2.71
CA THR A 483 2.16 24.91 -2.99
C THR A 483 3.57 25.19 -2.52
#